data_AF-A0A8T1ULR9-F1
#
_entry.id   AF-A0A8T1ULR9-F1
#
_cell.length_a   1.000
_cell.length_b   1.000
_cell.length_c   1.000
_cell.angle_alpha   90.00
_cell.angle_beta   90.00
_cell.angle_gamma   90.00
#
_symmetry.space_group_name_H-M   'P 1'
#
loop_
_entity.id
_entity.type
_entity.pdbx_description
1 polymer ?
#
loop_
_entity_poly.entity_id
_entity_poly.type
_entity_poly.pdbx_seq_one_letter_code
_entity_poly.pdbx_strand_id
1 'polypeptide(L)'
;QFLENIGVEQAVLAGNLQDKVLHEISANGWGDIEQPSTFDYMQSLYDPVDNNTSYPGLRQRYLGASPDALRCGESPIALFFHFMLVPLWQHIAVCSNEYRKEMVSQRVEEAHKRYKKRGGPTPRYRRSPT
;
A
#
# COMPACT_ATOMS: atom_id res chain seq x y z
N GLN A 1 27.08 -0.78 -24.92
CA GLN A 1 26.98 -2.04 -25.68
C GLN A 1 25.56 -2.41 -26.12
N PHE A 2 24.58 -2.65 -25.25
CA PHE A 2 23.22 -3.05 -25.68
C PHE A 2 22.52 -2.01 -26.60
N LEU A 3 22.50 -0.74 -26.18
CA LEU A 3 21.89 0.35 -26.96
C LEU A 3 22.62 0.63 -28.28
N GLU A 4 23.91 0.33 -28.36
CA GLU A 4 24.67 0.47 -29.60
C GLU A 4 24.28 -0.61 -30.62
N ASN A 5 23.85 -1.79 -30.15
CA ASN A 5 23.53 -2.94 -30.98
C ASN A 5 22.10 -2.89 -31.55
N ILE A 6 21.16 -2.24 -30.85
CA ILE A 6 19.76 -2.10 -31.28
C ILE A 6 19.57 -0.96 -32.31
N GLY A 7 20.61 -0.13 -32.45
CA GLY A 7 20.63 1.08 -33.25
C GLY A 7 20.82 2.29 -32.35
N VAL A 8 21.67 3.23 -32.77
CA VAL A 8 21.85 4.53 -32.11
C VAL A 8 20.48 5.15 -31.82
N GLU A 9 20.33 5.86 -30.70
CA GLU A 9 19.08 6.48 -30.20
C GLU A 9 18.15 7.03 -31.30
N GLN A 10 18.72 7.68 -32.32
CA GLN A 10 17.99 8.24 -33.45
C GLN A 10 17.29 7.21 -34.34
N ALA A 11 17.89 6.03 -34.57
CA ALA A 11 17.29 4.94 -35.35
C ALA A 11 16.12 4.29 -34.59
N VAL A 12 16.23 4.20 -33.26
CA VAL A 12 15.16 3.70 -32.38
C VAL A 12 13.97 4.64 -32.39
N LEU A 13 14.20 5.95 -32.26
CA LEU A 13 13.16 6.98 -32.32
C LEU A 13 12.48 7.05 -33.70
N ALA A 14 13.22 6.75 -34.77
CA ALA A 14 12.68 6.68 -36.13
C ALA A 14 11.90 5.39 -36.43
N GLY A 15 11.79 4.45 -35.47
CA GLY A 15 11.10 3.17 -35.66
C GLY A 15 11.87 2.15 -36.52
N ASN A 16 13.13 2.45 -36.87
CA ASN A 16 14.00 1.59 -37.68
C ASN A 16 14.83 0.66 -36.77
N LEU A 17 14.12 -0.10 -35.95
CA LEU A 17 14.73 -0.99 -34.97
C LEU A 17 15.23 -2.29 -35.63
N GLN A 18 16.38 -2.81 -35.20
CA GLN A 18 16.87 -4.10 -35.70
C GLN A 18 16.03 -5.28 -35.14
N ASP A 19 15.02 -5.68 -35.89
CA ASP A 19 14.10 -6.78 -35.58
C ASP A 19 14.80 -8.10 -35.20
N LYS A 20 15.93 -8.40 -35.87
CA LYS A 20 16.73 -9.60 -35.58
C LYS A 20 17.26 -9.63 -34.15
N VAL A 21 17.72 -8.49 -33.64
CA VAL A 21 18.29 -8.37 -32.29
C VAL A 21 17.19 -8.52 -31.25
N LEU A 22 16.01 -7.93 -31.49
CA LEU A 22 14.84 -8.14 -30.61
C LEU A 22 14.38 -9.60 -30.59
N HIS A 23 14.33 -10.25 -31.75
CA HIS A 23 13.92 -11.64 -31.84
C HIS A 23 14.89 -12.57 -31.09
N GLU A 24 16.19 -12.26 -31.14
CA GLU A 24 17.22 -12.99 -30.39
C GLU A 24 17.07 -12.79 -28.87
N ILE A 25 16.83 -11.56 -28.41
CA ILE A 25 16.59 -11.25 -26.99
C ILE A 25 15.26 -11.88 -26.50
N SER A 26 14.24 -11.89 -27.34
CA SER A 26 12.97 -12.56 -27.02
C SER A 26 13.14 -14.06 -26.86
N ALA A 27 14.05 -14.67 -27.60
CA ALA A 27 14.30 -16.11 -27.56
C ALA A 27 15.26 -16.52 -26.43
N ASN A 28 16.33 -15.74 -26.23
CA ASN A 28 17.43 -16.08 -25.32
C ASN A 28 17.34 -15.35 -23.97
N GLY A 29 16.39 -14.42 -23.82
CA GLY A 29 16.26 -13.55 -22.67
C GLY A 29 17.19 -12.34 -22.72
N TRP A 30 17.16 -11.55 -21.65
CA TRP A 30 18.19 -10.55 -21.41
C TRP A 30 19.49 -11.28 -21.06
N GLY A 31 20.60 -10.90 -21.68
CA GLY A 31 21.91 -11.49 -21.38
C GLY A 31 22.25 -11.43 -19.89
N ASP A 32 23.26 -12.19 -19.48
CA ASP A 32 23.67 -12.28 -18.07
C ASP A 32 23.85 -10.89 -17.45
N ILE A 33 23.03 -10.60 -16.45
CA ILE A 33 23.12 -9.35 -15.69
C ILE A 33 24.30 -9.52 -14.75
N GLU A 34 25.42 -8.87 -15.07
CA GLU A 34 26.48 -8.66 -14.09
C GLU A 34 25.93 -7.73 -13.00
N GLN A 35 25.42 -8.32 -11.92
CA GLN A 35 24.99 -7.57 -10.76
C GLN A 35 26.26 -7.05 -10.07
N PRO A 36 26.52 -5.73 -10.06
CA PRO A 36 27.67 -5.20 -9.34
C PRO A 36 27.54 -5.56 -7.86
N SER A 37 28.66 -5.92 -7.24
CA SER A 37 28.76 -6.16 -5.80
C SER A 37 28.22 -4.95 -5.06
N THR A 38 27.10 -5.12 -4.36
CA THR A 38 26.48 -4.05 -3.55
C THR A 38 27.48 -3.49 -2.55
N PHE A 39 28.38 -4.32 -2.01
CA PHE A 39 29.40 -3.90 -1.05
C PHE A 39 30.41 -2.92 -1.66
N ASP A 40 30.92 -3.23 -2.86
CA ASP A 40 31.90 -2.36 -3.53
C ASP A 40 31.25 -1.08 -4.04
N TYR A 41 30.00 -1.18 -4.53
CA TYR A 41 29.21 -0.02 -4.92
C TYR A 41 28.98 0.95 -3.75
N MET A 42 28.62 0.43 -2.56
CA MET A 42 28.36 1.27 -1.38
C MET A 42 29.63 1.88 -0.78
N GLN A 43 30.81 1.35 -1.08
CA GLN A 43 32.09 1.95 -0.70
C GLN A 43 32.57 3.03 -1.68
N SER A 44 32.05 3.04 -2.91
CA SER A 44 32.38 4.08 -3.88
C SER A 44 31.72 5.41 -3.51
N LEU A 45 32.39 6.51 -3.82
CA LEU A 45 31.82 7.84 -3.65
C LEU A 45 30.59 7.97 -4.57
N TYR A 46 29.48 8.45 -4.02
CA TYR A 46 28.25 8.65 -4.79
C TYR A 46 28.50 9.64 -5.93
N ASP A 47 28.37 9.17 -7.17
CA ASP A 47 28.36 10.02 -8.36
C ASP A 47 26.89 10.32 -8.73
N PRO A 48 26.45 11.59 -8.70
CA PRO A 48 25.10 11.95 -9.09
C PRO A 48 24.88 11.59 -10.56
N VAL A 49 23.92 10.70 -10.82
CA VAL A 49 23.53 10.35 -12.19
C VAL A 49 23.09 11.61 -12.92
N ASP A 50 23.69 11.91 -14.07
CA ASP A 50 23.25 12.99 -14.96
C ASP A 50 21.81 12.70 -15.43
N ASN A 51 20.87 13.51 -14.95
CA ASN A 51 19.45 13.32 -15.17
C ASN A 51 18.92 14.12 -16.36
N ASN A 52 19.79 14.75 -17.17
CA ASN A 52 19.37 15.59 -18.30
C ASN A 52 18.53 14.83 -19.36
N THR A 53 18.68 13.50 -19.45
CA THR A 53 17.90 12.62 -20.35
C THR A 53 16.76 11.88 -19.65
N SER A 54 16.58 12.07 -18.34
CA SER A 54 15.49 11.42 -17.58
C SER A 54 14.14 12.06 -17.89
N TYR A 55 13.08 11.24 -17.81
CA TYR A 55 11.71 11.70 -18.03
C TYR A 55 11.39 12.92 -17.12
N PRO A 56 10.85 14.03 -17.68
CA PRO A 56 10.60 15.25 -16.92
C PRO A 56 9.76 14.97 -15.68
N GLY A 57 10.27 15.32 -14.49
CA GLY A 57 9.57 15.14 -13.22
C GLY A 57 9.71 13.78 -12.53
N LEU A 58 10.36 12.78 -13.16
CA LEU A 58 10.51 11.43 -12.56
C LEU A 58 11.46 11.42 -11.37
N ARG A 59 12.57 12.16 -11.45
CA ARG A 59 13.62 12.22 -10.42
C ARG A 59 13.81 13.62 -9.83
N GLN A 60 12.98 14.57 -10.25
CA GLN A 60 13.12 15.98 -9.87
C GLN A 60 12.47 16.32 -8.53
N ARG A 61 11.72 15.40 -7.93
CA ARG A 61 11.01 15.61 -6.66
C ARG A 61 11.66 14.86 -5.51
N TYR A 62 11.54 15.45 -4.32
CA TYR A 62 11.88 14.82 -3.06
C TYR A 62 11.18 13.46 -2.93
N LEU A 63 11.98 12.41 -2.75
CA LEU A 63 11.52 11.05 -2.51
C LEU A 63 11.53 10.84 -0.99
N GLY A 64 10.38 11.03 -0.35
CA GLY A 64 10.25 10.89 1.10
C GLY A 64 8.86 11.28 1.59
N ALA A 65 8.68 11.24 2.91
CA ALA A 65 7.41 11.63 3.51
C ALA A 65 7.09 13.10 3.21
N SER A 66 5.83 13.38 2.87
CA SER A 66 5.34 14.76 2.72
C SER A 66 5.71 15.59 3.95
N PRO A 67 6.01 16.89 3.82
CA PRO A 67 6.22 17.78 4.97
C PRO A 67 5.10 17.67 6.02
N ASP A 68 3.85 17.50 5.59
CA ASP A 68 2.72 17.33 6.52
C ASP A 68 2.77 16.00 7.29
N ALA A 69 3.20 14.92 6.63
CA ALA A 69 3.39 13.63 7.28
C ALA A 69 4.58 13.66 8.26
N LEU A 70 5.66 14.39 7.92
CA LEU A 70 6.79 14.60 8.83
C LEU A 70 6.39 15.39 10.07
N ARG A 71 5.52 16.41 9.94
CA ARG A 71 4.99 17.16 11.09
C ARG A 71 4.16 16.31 12.05
N CYS A 72 3.52 15.26 11.56
CA CYS A 72 2.80 14.28 12.37
C CYS A 72 3.66 13.09 12.81
N GLY A 73 4.92 13.01 12.33
CA GLY A 73 5.77 11.83 12.41
C GLY A 73 6.23 11.45 13.82
N GLU A 74 6.23 12.41 14.75
CA GLU A 74 6.67 12.19 16.14
C GLU A 74 5.68 11.34 16.94
N SER A 75 4.43 11.20 16.47
CA SER A 75 3.40 10.43 17.15
C SER A 75 2.78 9.41 16.20
N PRO A 76 2.89 8.10 16.49
CA PRO A 76 2.32 7.06 15.63
C PRO A 76 0.80 7.22 15.48
N ILE A 77 0.13 7.79 16.48
CA ILE A 77 -1.31 8.05 16.42
C ILE A 77 -1.66 9.26 15.53
N ALA A 78 -0.80 10.28 15.48
CA ALA A 78 -1.00 11.44 14.62
C ALA A 78 -0.80 11.05 13.14
N LEU A 79 0.20 10.22 12.84
CA LEU A 79 0.36 9.58 11.53
C LEU A 79 -0.88 8.76 11.13
N PHE A 80 -1.41 7.97 12.06
CA PHE A 80 -2.63 7.21 11.81
C PHE A 80 -3.81 8.11 11.44
N PHE A 81 -4.04 9.22 12.15
CA PHE A 81 -5.07 10.19 11.80
C PHE A 81 -4.78 11.01 10.54
N HIS A 82 -3.50 11.22 10.20
CA HIS A 82 -3.10 11.85 8.95
C HIS A 82 -3.57 11.04 7.73
N PHE A 83 -3.45 9.71 7.80
CA PHE A 83 -3.92 8.81 6.74
C PHE A 83 -5.40 8.46 6.83
N MET A 84 -5.95 8.40 8.05
CA MET A 84 -7.36 8.11 8.26
C MET A 84 -8.22 9.38 8.18
N LEU A 85 -8.60 9.75 6.95
CA LEU A 85 -9.42 10.93 6.65
C LEU A 85 -10.75 10.95 7.44
N VAL A 86 -11.18 12.15 7.86
CA VAL A 86 -12.44 12.37 8.60
C VAL A 86 -13.68 11.72 7.93
N PRO A 87 -13.88 11.80 6.60
CA PRO A 87 -15.02 11.17 5.95
C PRO A 87 -15.04 9.65 6.08
N LEU A 88 -13.87 9.00 6.14
CA LEU A 88 -13.77 7.55 6.30
C LEU A 88 -14.27 7.13 7.69
N TRP A 89 -13.90 7.86 8.75
CA TRP A 89 -14.41 7.60 10.10
C TRP A 89 -15.90 7.81 10.22
N GLN A 90 -16.43 8.86 9.59
CA GLN A 90 -17.86 9.13 9.56
C GLN A 90 -18.60 7.97 8.87
N HIS A 91 -18.08 7.51 7.73
CA HIS A 91 -18.64 6.37 7.02
C HIS A 91 -18.61 5.09 7.86
N ILE A 92 -17.48 4.78 8.52
CA ILE A 92 -17.37 3.63 9.44
C ILE A 92 -18.42 3.73 10.55
N ALA A 93 -18.61 4.91 11.13
CA ALA A 93 -19.59 5.13 12.18
C ALA A 93 -21.04 4.92 11.69
N VAL A 94 -21.36 5.38 10.48
CA VAL A 94 -22.68 5.15 9.85
C VAL A 94 -22.88 3.66 9.61
N CYS A 95 -21.98 2.99 8.90
CA CYS A 95 -22.09 1.55 8.61
C CYS A 95 -22.17 0.72 9.89
N SER A 96 -21.39 1.05 10.92
CA SER A 96 -21.43 0.36 12.22
C SER A 96 -22.79 0.51 12.90
N ASN A 97 -23.40 1.69 12.80
CA ASN A 97 -24.73 1.94 13.35
C ASN A 97 -25.84 1.22 12.57
N GLU A 98 -25.74 1.19 11.25
CA GLU A 98 -26.68 0.46 10.38
C GLU A 98 -26.61 -1.04 10.65
N TYR A 99 -25.40 -1.61 10.62
CA TYR A 99 -25.18 -3.02 10.97
C TYR A 99 -25.74 -3.36 12.36
N ARG A 100 -25.51 -2.47 13.35
CA ARG A 100 -26.08 -2.65 14.69
C ARG A 100 -27.61 -2.69 14.66
N LYS A 101 -28.26 -1.80 13.90
CA LYS A 101 -29.73 -1.76 13.77
C LYS A 101 -30.27 -3.04 13.12
N GLU A 102 -29.66 -3.48 12.02
CA GLU A 102 -30.06 -4.70 11.31
C GLU A 102 -29.93 -5.95 12.19
N MET A 103 -28.84 -6.03 12.96
CA MET A 103 -28.55 -7.20 13.80
C MET A 103 -29.34 -7.24 15.11
N VAL A 104 -30.05 -6.18 15.51
CA VAL A 104 -30.77 -6.14 16.80
C VAL A 104 -31.79 -7.28 16.90
N SER A 105 -32.63 -7.46 15.87
CA SER A 105 -33.69 -8.47 15.89
C SER A 105 -33.12 -9.89 16.02
N GLN A 106 -32.07 -10.21 15.25
CA GLN A 106 -31.38 -11.49 15.33
C GLN A 106 -30.77 -11.73 16.71
N ARG A 107 -30.08 -10.72 17.28
CA ARG A 107 -29.47 -10.83 18.61
C ARG A 107 -30.51 -11.04 19.70
N VAL A 108 -31.66 -10.38 19.60
CA VAL A 108 -32.80 -10.57 20.52
C VAL A 108 -33.34 -12.00 20.43
N GLU A 109 -33.53 -12.51 19.21
CA GLU A 109 -34.03 -13.87 19.02
C GLU A 109 -33.03 -14.92 19.54
N GLU A 110 -31.74 -14.75 19.27
CA GLU A 110 -30.69 -15.61 19.80
C GLU A 110 -30.63 -15.56 21.32
N ALA A 111 -30.74 -14.38 21.93
CA ALA A 111 -30.80 -14.22 23.38
C ALA A 111 -32.02 -14.94 23.97
N HIS A 112 -33.19 -14.83 23.33
CA HIS A 112 -34.40 -15.52 23.75
C HIS A 112 -34.28 -17.05 23.64
N LYS A 113 -33.70 -17.55 22.54
CA LYS A 113 -33.39 -18.98 22.37
C LYS A 113 -32.46 -19.48 23.48
N ARG A 114 -31.41 -18.71 23.82
CA ARG A 114 -30.49 -19.03 24.93
C ARG A 114 -31.21 -19.03 26.28
N TYR A 115 -32.11 -18.08 26.52
CA TYR A 115 -32.93 -18.01 27.73
C TYR A 115 -33.85 -19.23 27.88
N LYS A 116 -34.57 -19.59 26.82
CA LYS A 116 -35.44 -20.79 26.80
C LYS A 116 -34.65 -22.09 27.03
N LYS A 117 -33.47 -22.24 26.41
CA LYS A 117 -32.59 -23.40 26.62
C LYS A 117 -32.11 -23.54 28.06
N ARG A 118 -32.00 -22.43 28.81
CA ARG A 118 -31.60 -22.42 30.23
C ARG A 118 -32.77 -22.59 31.21
N GLY A 119 -34.00 -22.79 30.72
CA GLY A 119 -35.13 -23.24 31.55
C GLY A 119 -35.81 -22.18 32.41
N GLY A 120 -35.62 -20.88 32.14
CA GLY A 120 -36.25 -19.81 32.93
C GLY A 120 -35.34 -19.21 34.01
N PRO A 121 -35.82 -18.23 34.80
CA PRO A 121 -34.97 -17.22 35.42
C PRO A 121 -34.04 -17.79 36.49
N THR A 122 -32.79 -17.33 36.51
CA THR A 122 -31.95 -17.40 37.71
C THR A 122 -32.67 -16.64 38.83
N PRO A 123 -32.70 -17.17 40.07
CA PRO A 123 -33.42 -16.54 41.16
C PRO A 123 -32.87 -15.13 41.37
N ARG A 124 -33.74 -14.12 41.17
CA ARG A 124 -33.41 -12.75 41.58
C ARG A 124 -33.20 -12.79 43.09
N TYR A 125 -32.00 -12.40 43.53
CA TYR A 125 -31.71 -12.16 44.94
C TYR A 125 -32.86 -11.35 45.55
N ARG A 126 -33.44 -11.87 46.63
CA ARG A 126 -34.43 -11.15 47.44
C ARG A 126 -33.84 -9.79 47.80
N ARG A 127 -34.55 -8.70 47.49
CA ARG A 127 -34.30 -7.44 48.19
C ARG A 127 -34.71 -7.67 49.64
N SER A 128 -33.75 -7.56 50.55
CA SER A 128 -34.00 -7.56 51.99
C SER A 128 -34.91 -6.38 52.34
N PRO A 129 -35.96 -6.56 53.15
CA PRO A 129 -36.73 -5.43 53.65
C PRO A 129 -35.89 -4.66 54.66
N THR A 130 -35.94 -3.33 54.55
CA THR A 130 -35.44 -2.36 55.54
C THR A 130 -36.18 -2.46 56.86
#